data_AF-A0A353Y3L0-F1
#
_entry.id   AF-A0A353Y3L0-F1
#
_cell.length_a   1.000
_cell.length_b   1.000
_cell.length_c   1.000
_cell.angle_alpha   90.00
_cell.angle_beta   90.00
_cell.angle_gamma   90.00
#
_symmetry.space_group_name_H-M   'P 1'
#
loop_
_entity.id
_entity.type
_entity.pdbx_description
1 polymer ?
#
loop_
_entity_poly.entity_id
_entity_poly.type
_entity_poly.pdbx_seq_one_letter_code
_entity_poly.pdbx_strand_id
1 'polypeptide(L)' 'MSFGDGALTSLALALGLGLLIGVERERRKGQGPTRQFAGVRSFTLVALLGAVLQLLGQAWLTAVAGILVAALVVV' A
#
# COMPACT_ATOMS: atom_id res chain seq x y z
N MET A 1 3.39 -23.78 -2.03
CA MET A 1 3.50 -22.77 -0.96
C MET A 1 2.22 -22.83 -0.15
N SER A 2 2.26 -23.37 1.08
CA SER A 2 1.10 -23.29 1.97
C SER A 2 1.10 -21.90 2.59
N PHE A 3 0.17 -21.04 2.20
CA PHE A 3 -0.02 -19.76 2.86
C PHE A 3 -0.59 -20.05 4.26
N GLY A 4 0.20 -19.81 5.31
CA GLY A 4 -0.30 -19.93 6.68
C GLY A 4 -1.33 -18.84 6.99
N ASP A 5 -2.19 -19.05 7.98
CA ASP A 5 -3.23 -18.09 8.39
C ASP A 5 -2.66 -16.69 8.65
N GLY A 6 -1.42 -16.60 9.13
CA GLY A 6 -0.69 -15.35 9.30
C GLY A 6 -0.48 -14.57 8.00
N ALA A 7 -0.16 -15.26 6.88
CA ALA A 7 0.06 -14.60 5.59
C ALA A 7 -1.24 -14.00 5.03
N LEU A 8 -2.35 -14.73 5.15
CA LEU A 8 -3.68 -14.23 4.76
C LEU A 8 -4.08 -13.02 5.60
N THR A 9 -3.83 -13.08 6.92
CA THR A 9 -4.09 -11.97 7.84
C THR A 9 -3.24 -10.74 7.49
N SER A 10 -1.95 -10.91 7.21
CA SER A 10 -1.07 -9.80 6.80
C SER A 10 -1.51 -9.18 5.48
N LEU A 11 -1.92 -9.98 4.49
CA LEU A 11 -2.45 -9.47 3.22
C LEU A 11 -3.77 -8.72 3.41
N ALA A 12 -4.67 -9.24 4.26
CA ALA A 12 -5.93 -8.57 4.58
C ALA A 12 -5.70 -7.23 5.30
N LEU A 13 -4.77 -7.19 6.27
CA LEU A 13 -4.36 -5.95 6.94
C LEU A 13 -3.75 -4.95 5.95
N ALA A 14 -2.84 -5.39 5.08
CA ALA A 14 -2.23 -4.53 4.07
C ALA A 14 -3.27 -3.95 3.10
N LEU A 15 -4.22 -4.77 2.65
CA LEU A 15 -5.34 -4.34 1.81
C LEU A 15 -6.20 -3.30 2.53
N GLY A 16 -6.59 -3.57 3.78
CA GLY A 16 -7.40 -2.67 4.59
C GLY A 16 -6.71 -1.33 4.86
N LEU A 17 -5.43 -1.34 5.25
CA LEU A 17 -4.63 -0.14 5.48
C LEU A 17 -4.45 0.68 4.20
N GLY A 18 -4.10 0.05 3.09
CA GLY A 18 -3.93 0.73 1.80
C GLY A 18 -5.23 1.37 1.30
N LEU A 19 -6.37 0.67 1.42
CA LEU A 19 -7.69 1.21 1.11
C LEU A 19 -8.07 2.37 2.03
N LEU A 20 -7.83 2.24 3.34
CA LEU A 20 -8.16 3.28 4.33
C LEU A 20 -7.36 4.57 4.05
N ILE A 21 -6.05 4.46 3.85
CA ILE A 21 -5.18 5.59 3.49
C ILE A 21 -5.66 6.20 2.17
N GLY A 22 -5.92 5.34 1.18
CA GLY A 22 -6.44 5.71 -0.12
C GLY A 22 -7.71 6.54 -0.02
N VAL A 23 -8.70 6.07 0.72
CA VAL A 23 -10.00 6.73 0.90
C VAL A 23 -9.86 8.00 1.72
N GLU A 24 -9.13 8.00 2.83
CA GLU A 24 -8.93 9.19 3.66
C GLU A 24 -8.25 10.31 2.87
N ARG A 25 -7.17 9.97 2.14
CA ARG A 25 -6.51 10.90 1.22
C ARG A 25 -7.47 11.37 0.13
N GLU A 26 -8.33 10.46 -0.35
CA GLU A 26 -9.35 10.81 -1.32
C GLU A 26 -10.53 11.59 -0.71
N ARG A 27 -10.73 11.61 0.60
CA ARG A 27 -11.72 12.50 1.23
C ARG A 27 -11.14 13.90 1.41
N ARG A 28 -9.84 14.01 1.72
CA ARG A 28 -9.16 15.28 1.98
C ARG A 28 -9.04 16.23 0.80
N LYS A 29 -8.92 15.76 -0.46
CA LYS A 29 -8.80 16.70 -1.61
C LYS A 29 -10.11 17.44 -1.99
N GLY A 30 -11.20 17.31 -1.24
CA GLY A 30 -12.45 18.07 -1.44
C GLY A 30 -13.36 17.58 -2.59
N GLN A 31 -14.55 18.18 -2.73
CA GLN A 31 -15.53 17.85 -3.78
C GLN A 31 -15.37 18.82 -4.95
N GLY A 32 -14.82 18.35 -6.08
CA GLY A 32 -14.61 19.19 -7.27
C GLY A 32 -14.61 18.39 -8.58
N PRO A 33 -15.07 18.98 -9.70
CA PRO A 33 -15.36 18.27 -10.96
C PRO A 33 -14.13 17.77 -11.74
N THR A 34 -12.91 18.18 -11.38
CA THR A 34 -11.66 17.79 -12.07
C THR A 34 -10.90 16.64 -11.39
N ARG A 35 -11.54 15.94 -10.47
CA ARG A 35 -10.83 15.02 -9.59
C ARG A 35 -10.66 13.62 -10.19
N GLN A 36 -9.43 13.26 -10.51
CA GLN A 36 -9.07 11.87 -10.84
C GLN A 36 -8.94 11.01 -9.58
N PHE A 37 -9.74 9.95 -9.50
CA PHE A 37 -9.70 8.91 -8.47
C PHE A 37 -8.47 8.00 -8.63
N ALA A 38 -7.28 8.51 -8.29
CA ALA A 38 -6.04 7.74 -8.39
C ALA A 38 -5.51 7.25 -7.03
N GLY A 39 -5.84 7.93 -5.92
CA GLY A 39 -5.23 7.67 -4.61
C GLY A 39 -5.49 6.26 -4.07
N VAL A 40 -6.75 5.80 -4.14
CA VAL A 40 -7.16 4.50 -3.58
C VAL A 40 -6.38 3.35 -4.22
N ARG A 41 -6.30 3.31 -5.55
CA ARG A 41 -5.64 2.22 -6.28
C ARG A 41 -4.15 2.17 -5.97
N SER A 42 -3.47 3.32 -6.01
CA SER A 42 -2.02 3.36 -5.80
C SER A 42 -1.63 2.97 -4.37
N PHE A 43 -2.32 3.49 -3.34
CA PHE A 43 -2.01 3.14 -1.96
C PHE A 43 -2.32 1.67 -1.63
N THR A 44 -3.40 1.11 -2.17
CA THR A 44 -3.70 -0.32 -2.02
C THR A 44 -2.64 -1.21 -2.67
N LEU A 45 -2.22 -0.89 -3.90
CA LEU A 45 -1.18 -1.66 -4.58
C LEU A 45 0.17 -1.58 -3.85
N VAL A 46 0.55 -0.40 -3.38
CA VAL A 46 1.81 -0.22 -2.62
C VAL A 46 1.79 -1.01 -1.30
N ALA A 47 0.68 -0.98 -0.55
CA ALA A 47 0.56 -1.73 0.69
C ALA A 47 0.62 -3.25 0.47
N LEU A 48 -0.09 -3.76 -0.55
CA LEU A 48 -0.05 -5.18 -0.93
C LEU A 48 1.35 -5.61 -1.38
N LEU A 49 2.03 -4.80 -2.20
CA LEU A 49 3.40 -5.07 -2.61
C LEU A 49 4.34 -5.16 -1.41
N GLY A 50 4.24 -4.23 -0.45
CA GLY A 50 5.03 -4.29 0.79
C GLY A 50 4.81 -5.59 1.57
N ALA A 51 3.56 -6.04 1.71
CA ALA A 51 3.24 -7.31 2.36
C ALA A 51 3.81 -8.52 1.61
N VAL A 52 3.72 -8.53 0.27
CA VAL A 52 4.31 -9.59 -0.55
C VAL A 52 5.83 -9.64 -0.41
N LEU A 53 6.51 -8.49 -0.47
CA LEU A 53 7.96 -8.42 -0.29
C LEU A 53 8.40 -8.90 1.10
N GLN A 54 7.63 -8.57 2.14
CA GLN A 54 7.85 -9.09 3.48
C GLN A 54 7.69 -10.61 3.54
N LEU A 55 6.69 -11.17 2.86
CA LEU A 55 6.46 -12.63 2.79
C LEU A 55 7.57 -13.38 2.04
N LEU A 56 8.31 -12.71 1.13
CA LEU A 56 9.50 -13.30 0.50
C LEU A 56 10.66 -13.49 1.48
N GLY A 57 10.61 -12.86 2.67
CA GLY A 57 11.60 -13.05 3.73
C GLY A 57 12.96 -12.40 3.46
N GLN A 58 13.09 -11.60 2.41
CA GLN A 58 14.34 -10.89 2.09
C GLN A 58 14.27 -9.44 2.56
N ALA A 59 14.86 -9.16 3.72
CA ALA A 59 14.79 -7.85 4.37
C ALA A 59 15.22 -6.67 3.48
N TRP A 60 16.20 -6.88 2.60
CA TRP A 60 16.69 -5.85 1.69
C TRP A 60 15.64 -5.43 0.65
N LEU A 61 14.77 -6.34 0.18
CA LEU A 61 13.69 -6.01 -0.76
C LEU A 61 12.67 -5.09 -0.09
N THR A 62 12.26 -5.41 1.14
CA THR A 62 11.34 -4.57 1.91
C THR A 62 11.95 -3.20 2.18
N ALA A 63 13.24 -3.14 2.52
CA ALA A 63 13.94 -1.88 2.72
C ALA A 63 13.99 -1.01 1.45
N VAL A 64 14.36 -1.59 0.31
CA VAL A 64 14.39 -0.89 -0.99
C VAL A 64 13.00 -0.39 -1.36
N ALA A 65 11.96 -1.19 -1.20
CA ALA A 65 10.59 -0.75 -1.47
C ALA A 65 10.16 0.41 -0.56
N GLY A 66 10.51 0.35 0.73
CA GLY A 66 10.28 1.45 1.67
C GLY A 66 10.99 2.74 1.25
N ILE A 67 12.24 2.65 0.79
CA ILE A 67 13.01 3.79 0.28
C ILE A 67 12.35 4.38 -0.98
N LEU A 68 11.92 3.53 -1.92
CA LEU A 68 11.25 3.99 -3.14
C LEU A 68 9.94 4.72 -2.82
N VAL A 69 9.14 4.20 -1.89
CA VAL A 69 7.90 4.87 -1.44
C VAL A 69 8.22 6.18 -0.73
N ALA A 70 9.25 6.21 0.12
CA ALA A 70 9.68 7.44 0.80
C ALA A 70 10.19 8.51 -0.19
N ALA A 71 10.87 8.10 -1.27
CA ALA A 71 11.33 9.01 -2.31
C ALA A 71 10.17 9.74 -3.01
N LEU A 72 8.99 9.12 -3.10
CA LEU A 72 7.78 9.78 -3.65
C LEU A 72 7.29 10.96 -2.81
N VAL A 73 7.71 11.06 -1.54
CA VAL A 73 7.36 12.20 -0.67
C VAL A 73 8.17 13.45 -1.03
N VAL A 74 9.34 13.28 -1.65
CA VAL A 74 10.25 14.39 -2.00
C VAL A 74 9.85 15.05 -3.33
N VAL A 75 8.99 14.39 -4.12
CA VAL A 75 8.50 14.86 -5.42
C VAL A 75 7.20 15.64 -5.26
#